data_AF-W1XKV7-F1
#
_entry.id   AF-W1XKV7-F1
#
_cell.length_a   1.000
_cell.length_b   1.000
_cell.length_c   1.000
_cell.angle_alpha   90.00
_cell.angle_beta   90.00
_cell.angle_gamma   90.00
#
_symmetry.space_group_name_H-M   'P 1'
#
loop_
_entity.id
_entity.type
_entity.pdbx_description
1 polymer ?
#
loop_
_entity_poly.entity_id
_entity_poly.type
_entity_poly.pdbx_seq_one_letter_code
_entity_poly.pdbx_strand_id
1 'polypeptide(L)' 'IYAQIIDLTTRPAEENRPEVHRRYIDIQYLAWGKEKIGIAIDTGNNKVSESLLEQRDIIFYHDSEHESFIEMIPGSYA' A
#
# COMPACT_ATOMS: atom_id res chain seq x y z
N ILE A 1 13.64 -12.84 -2.35
CA ILE A 1 13.30 -11.93 -1.23
C ILE A 1 14.37 -10.86 -1.18
N TYR A 2 13.93 -9.61 -1.06
CA TYR A 2 14.75 -8.43 -0.79
C TYR A 2 13.94 -7.51 0.14
N ALA A 3 14.56 -6.49 0.71
CA ALA A 3 13.88 -5.49 1.54
C ALA A 3 14.21 -4.09 1.03
N GLN A 4 13.24 -3.18 1.10
CA GLN A 4 13.43 -1.76 0.83
C GLN A 4 13.31 -1.01 2.16
N ILE A 5 14.29 -0.15 2.43
CA ILE A 5 14.28 0.74 3.60
C ILE A 5 13.94 2.12 3.08
N ILE A 6 12.84 2.69 3.56
CA ILE A 6 12.32 3.97 3.08
C ILE A 6 12.05 4.88 4.27
N ASP A 7 12.50 6.12 4.16
CA ASP A 7 12.20 7.20 5.10
C ASP A 7 11.29 8.21 4.38
N LEU A 8 10.06 8.36 4.87
CA LEU A 8 8.98 9.08 4.21
C LEU A 8 8.19 9.90 5.22
N THR A 9 7.64 11.02 4.76
CA THR A 9 6.64 11.78 5.51
C THR A 9 5.25 11.33 5.08
N THR A 10 4.42 10.92 6.04
CA THR A 10 3.04 10.51 5.78
C THR A 10 2.20 11.65 5.23
N ARG A 11 1.15 11.30 4.47
CA ARG A 11 0.22 12.24 3.83
C ARG A 11 -1.23 11.88 4.16
N PRO A 12 -2.17 12.81 4.01
CA PRO A 12 -3.60 12.51 4.06
C PRO A 12 -3.96 11.34 3.13
N ALA A 13 -4.90 10.49 3.53
CA ALA A 13 -5.28 9.30 2.76
C ALA A 13 -5.79 9.64 1.36
N GLU A 14 -6.55 10.73 1.24
CA GLU A 14 -7.07 11.26 -0.03
C GLU A 14 -6.00 11.72 -1.05
N GLU A 15 -4.76 11.94 -0.60
CA GLU A 15 -3.64 12.27 -1.48
C GLU A 15 -2.92 11.01 -2.00
N ASN A 16 -3.22 9.84 -1.45
CA ASN A 16 -2.60 8.57 -1.83
C ASN A 16 -3.53 7.77 -2.75
N ARG A 17 -2.94 6.90 -3.56
CA ARG A 17 -3.66 5.98 -4.46
C ARG A 17 -3.49 4.56 -3.95
N PRO A 18 -4.56 3.75 -3.83
CA PRO A 18 -4.44 2.34 -3.51
C PRO A 18 -3.59 1.62 -4.56
N GLU A 19 -2.77 0.66 -4.13
CA GLU A 19 -1.90 -0.10 -5.01
C GLU A 19 -1.96 -1.61 -4.73
N VAL A 20 -1.63 -2.41 -5.73
CA VAL A 20 -1.52 -3.87 -5.59
C VAL A 20 -0.35 -4.42 -6.41
N HIS A 21 0.27 -5.48 -5.88
CA HIS A 21 1.35 -6.24 -6.51
C HIS A 21 0.85 -7.61 -7.00
N ARG A 22 1.42 -8.14 -8.08
CA ARG A 22 1.00 -9.44 -8.66
C ARG A 22 2.08 -10.52 -8.57
N ARG A 23 3.35 -10.16 -8.48
CA ARG A 23 4.48 -11.11 -8.38
C ARG A 23 4.98 -11.24 -6.94
N TYR A 24 4.91 -10.17 -6.15
CA TYR A 24 5.36 -10.16 -4.76
C TYR A 24 4.20 -9.95 -3.78
N ILE A 25 4.38 -10.49 -2.57
CA ILE A 25 3.61 -10.09 -1.39
C ILE A 25 4.43 -9.08 -0.61
N ASP A 26 3.76 -8.11 -0.01
CA ASP A 26 4.40 -7.16 0.88
C ASP A 26 4.40 -7.69 2.31
N ILE A 27 5.49 -7.39 3.01
CA ILE A 27 5.53 -7.37 4.47
C ILE A 27 6.01 -5.97 4.81
N GLN A 28 5.10 -5.14 5.32
CA GLN A 28 5.42 -3.76 5.68
C GLN A 28 5.71 -3.68 7.18
N TYR A 29 6.91 -3.26 7.56
CA TYR A 29 7.33 -3.16 8.96
C TYR A 29 7.64 -1.71 9.32
N LEU A 30 6.98 -1.19 10.35
CA LEU A 30 7.25 0.18 10.83
C LEU A 30 8.39 0.16 11.85
N ALA A 31 9.57 0.62 11.45
CA ALA A 31 10.73 0.68 12.33
C ALA A 31 10.63 1.81 13.37
N TRP A 32 10.10 2.97 12.98
CA TRP A 32 9.99 4.16 13.84
C TRP A 32 8.89 5.11 13.36
N GLY A 33 8.31 5.91 14.25
CA GLY A 33 7.27 6.88 13.92
C GLY A 33 5.85 6.32 14.11
N LYS A 34 4.91 6.77 13.27
CA LYS A 34 3.52 6.30 13.24
C LYS A 34 2.98 6.38 11.82
N GLU A 35 2.20 5.40 11.42
CA GLU A 35 1.62 5.35 10.08
C GLU A 35 0.20 4.79 10.14
N LYS A 36 -0.67 5.29 9.28
CA LYS A 36 -2.02 4.74 9.09
C LYS A 36 -2.07 4.17 7.68
N ILE A 37 -2.30 2.86 7.57
CA ILE A 37 -2.31 2.15 6.30
C ILE A 37 -3.74 1.76 5.95
N GLY A 38 -4.16 2.05 4.72
CA GLY A 38 -5.40 1.58 4.12
C GLY A 38 -5.21 0.18 3.54
N ILE A 39 -6.13 -0.73 3.83
CA ILE A 39 -6.10 -2.13 3.36
C ILE A 39 -7.49 -2.48 2.84
N ALA A 40 -7.53 -3.10 1.67
CA ALA A 40 -8.74 -3.66 1.09
C ALA A 40 -8.41 -4.98 0.39
N ILE A 41 -9.43 -5.85 0.28
CA ILE A 41 -9.34 -7.03 -0.58
C ILE A 41 -9.56 -6.56 -2.02
N ASP A 42 -8.59 -6.82 -2.89
CA ASP A 42 -8.74 -6.56 -4.33
C ASP A 42 -9.72 -7.59 -4.94
N THR A 43 -10.98 -7.20 -5.04
CA THR A 43 -12.06 -8.00 -5.64
C THR A 43 -12.07 -7.94 -7.17
N GLY A 44 -11.19 -7.13 -7.78
CA GLY A 44 -11.15 -6.90 -9.22
C GLY A 44 -12.15 -5.86 -9.75
N ASN A 45 -12.89 -5.19 -8.86
CA ASN A 45 -13.88 -4.17 -9.23
C ASN A 45 -13.30 -2.73 -9.27
N ASN A 46 -12.14 -2.50 -8.65
CA ASN A 46 -11.55 -1.17 -8.54
C ASN A 46 -11.08 -0.64 -9.90
N LYS A 47 -11.30 0.65 -10.16
CA LYS A 47 -10.92 1.27 -11.43
C LYS A 47 -9.42 1.55 -11.47
N VAL A 48 -8.72 0.90 -12.41
CA VAL A 48 -7.29 1.13 -12.64
C VAL A 48 -7.03 2.58 -13.04
N SER A 49 -6.17 3.26 -12.29
CA SER A 49 -5.63 4.59 -12.62
C SER A 49 -4.38 4.47 -13.48
N GLU A 50 -3.49 3.53 -13.17
CA GLU A 50 -2.21 3.37 -13.84
C GLU A 50 -1.68 1.94 -13.62
N SER A 51 -1.11 1.32 -14.67
CA SER A 51 -0.53 -0.03 -14.57
C SER A 51 0.93 0.00 -15.00
N LEU A 52 1.82 -0.38 -14.07
CA LEU A 52 3.27 -0.48 -14.25
C LEU A 52 3.77 -1.91 -13.94
N LEU A 53 2.92 -2.91 -14.20
CA LEU A 53 3.18 -4.32 -13.86
C LEU A 53 4.48 -4.86 -14.43
N GLU A 54 4.82 -4.48 -15.67
CA GLU A 54 6.01 -5.02 -16.33
C GLU A 54 7.31 -4.49 -15.71
N GLN A 55 7.32 -3.22 -15.31
CA GLN A 55 8.51 -2.52 -14.84
C GLN A 55 8.69 -2.57 -13.32
N ARG A 56 7.58 -2.49 -12.58
CA ARG A 56 7.57 -2.25 -11.13
C ARG A 56 6.64 -3.18 -10.34
N ASP A 57 5.97 -4.12 -11.01
CA ASP A 57 4.99 -5.03 -10.40
C ASP A 57 3.89 -4.29 -9.63
N ILE A 58 3.41 -3.15 -10.13
CA ILE A 58 2.43 -2.32 -9.40
C ILE A 58 1.29 -1.87 -10.29
N ILE A 59 0.07 -1.90 -9.75
CA ILE A 59 -1.13 -1.30 -10.33
C ILE A 59 -1.65 -0.29 -9.32
N PHE A 60 -1.92 0.94 -9.75
CA PHE A 60 -2.61 1.95 -8.97
C PHE A 60 -4.09 1.99 -9.34
N TYR A 61 -4.94 2.16 -8.33
CA TYR A 61 -6.37 2.40 -8.48
C TYR A 61 -6.71 3.87 -8.20
N HIS A 62 -7.85 4.33 -8.70
CA HIS A 62 -8.38 5.66 -8.34
C HIS A 62 -8.89 5.69 -6.90
N ASP A 63 -9.49 4.59 -6.48
CA ASP A 63 -10.20 4.38 -5.24
C ASP A 63 -10.22 2.88 -4.91
N SER A 64 -10.60 2.54 -3.67
CA SER A 64 -10.79 1.16 -3.25
C SER A 64 -12.12 0.96 -2.53
N GLU A 65 -12.87 -0.05 -2.94
CA GLU A 65 -14.03 -0.51 -2.20
C GLU A 65 -13.61 -1.16 -0.88
N HIS A 66 -14.43 -0.99 0.17
CA HIS A 66 -14.26 -1.66 1.48
C HIS A 66 -12.90 -1.45 2.16
N GLU A 67 -12.26 -0.31 1.94
CA GLU A 67 -11.01 0.04 2.61
C GLU A 67 -11.21 0.13 4.13
N SER A 68 -10.36 -0.59 4.86
CA SER A 68 -10.21 -0.52 6.30
C SER A 68 -8.86 0.07 6.64
N PHE A 69 -8.73 0.65 7.83
CA PHE A 69 -7.49 1.27 8.23
C PHE A 69 -6.91 0.60 9.47
N ILE A 70 -5.59 0.45 9.47
CA ILE A 70 -4.82 0.03 10.63
C ILE A 70 -3.89 1.17 11.07
N GLU A 71 -3.70 1.29 12.38
CA GLU A 71 -2.69 2.19 12.95
C GLU A 71 -1.44 1.38 13.27
N MET A 72 -0.34 1.73 12.61
CA MET A 72 0.98 1.13 12.81
C MET A 72 1.75 1.94 13.85
N ILE A 73 2.33 1.22 14.81
CA ILE A 73 3.30 1.75 15.78
C ILE A 73 4.66 1.07 15.55
N PRO A 74 5.77 1.59 16.10
CA PRO A 74 7.06 0.96 15.93
C PRO A 74 7.03 -0.51 16.37
N GLY A 75 7.43 -1.42 15.48
CA GLY A 75 7.34 -2.86 15.68
C GLY A 75 6.13 -3.55 15.03
N SER A 76 5.11 -2.79 14.58
CA SER A 76 3.99 -3.33 13.80
C SER A 76 4.46 -3.88 12.46
N TYR A 77 3.79 -4.93 12.00
CA TYR A 77 3.86 -5.40 10.62
C TYR A 77 2.47 -5.68 10.06
N ALA A 78 2.33 -5.50 8.75
CA ALA A 78 1.13 -5.78 7.97
C ALA A 78 1.48 -6.61 6.72
#